data_AF-A0A218X6A0-F1
#
_entry.id   AF-A0A218X6A0-F1
#
_cell.length_a   1.000
_cell.length_b   1.000
_cell.length_c   1.000
_cell.angle_alpha   90.00
_cell.angle_beta   90.00
_cell.angle_gamma   90.00
#
_symmetry.space_group_name_H-M   'P 1'
#
loop_
_entity.id
_entity.type
_entity.pdbx_description
1 polymer ?
#
loop_
_entity_poly.entity_id
_entity_poly.type
_entity_poly.pdbx_seq_one_letter_code
_entity_poly.pdbx_strand_id
1 'polypeptide(L)'
;MRAEAAKPLLVDVKRWFGDITVNTVFRMIVGRPFNHEGEGDERGRKALRNFFELAGRFVVADGLPFLRWLDLGGYERAMRRTAKELDRVVQGWLDEHKVRRKLNQEAEGTKSSLDFMDVMLSLLEDNKDIHGYDADTINKATCLAMILAGSDTTTVTLTWAVSLLLNNKEALKKAQQELDDQVGKDRPVKESDLKNLPYLQSIIKETLRLYPAAPVMLHEAVEDCIVSGYFVPKGTMLILNLHKIHRHSLVWPGPSEFRPERFMTTHKGIDVKGQNFELIPFGSGRRMCPAVSLAMSVMGLSLASFLHAFEIKTPGDEVVDMEEAVGLTNLKSTPLEVLVTPRNPEHMAGHPPAVVVNTWEVAKECLTTNDQTFATRPTAVASKVLAYNYAMIGLTPMSRTGGRFPRFRLSSCSQVTRIELLRHIRESEVLASVRGVYEQYKGKVDVGTGALRAVLVDMKRWFGDITVKMVFRMIVGRWFKDNSEGDEKGRQALREFFDLMGRFIVSHGLPYLRWLDLGSHEKAMKRMAEELDQVVQGWLDGHKARRKLNEEAGGAKSTEQDFMDVMLSILEGNNEIRSYDVRWCTHAFLEDLRS
;
A
#
# COMPACT_ATOMS: atom_id res chain seq x y z
N MET A 1 13.79 26.06 -13.03
CA MET A 1 12.77 25.54 -13.96
C MET A 1 11.41 25.99 -13.46
N ARG A 2 10.61 26.69 -14.27
CA ARG A 2 9.17 26.89 -13.95
C ARG A 2 8.51 25.52 -14.02
N ALA A 3 7.80 25.11 -12.97
CA ALA A 3 7.02 23.88 -12.99
C ALA A 3 6.06 23.93 -14.20
N GLU A 4 6.15 22.96 -15.09
CA GLU A 4 5.11 22.74 -16.11
C GLU A 4 3.77 22.65 -15.38
N ALA A 5 2.79 23.44 -15.83
CA ALA A 5 1.44 23.38 -15.26
C ALA A 5 0.95 21.94 -15.37
N ALA A 6 0.62 21.32 -14.23
CA ALA A 6 0.18 19.93 -14.18
C ALA A 6 -1.02 19.76 -15.11
N LYS A 7 -0.93 18.79 -16.04
CA LYS A 7 -2.04 18.51 -16.96
C LYS A 7 -3.24 17.98 -16.15
N PRO A 8 -4.46 18.49 -16.41
CA PRO A 8 -5.65 18.01 -15.73
C PRO A 8 -5.90 16.53 -16.08
N LEU A 9 -6.25 15.74 -15.07
CA LEU A 9 -6.61 14.33 -15.21
C LEU A 9 -8.13 14.17 -15.16
N LEU A 10 -8.71 13.46 -16.12
CA LEU A 10 -10.12 13.08 -16.07
C LEU A 10 -10.32 11.88 -15.13
N VAL A 11 -11.18 12.04 -14.14
CA VAL A 11 -11.44 11.04 -13.10
C VAL A 11 -12.94 10.79 -12.97
N ASP A 12 -13.34 9.51 -12.98
CA ASP A 12 -14.67 9.10 -12.52
C ASP A 12 -14.69 9.13 -10.98
N VAL A 13 -15.41 10.10 -10.44
CA VAL A 13 -15.47 10.37 -9.00
C VAL A 13 -16.17 9.25 -8.24
N LYS A 14 -17.19 8.61 -8.85
CA LYS A 14 -17.90 7.50 -8.23
C LYS A 14 -16.97 6.31 -8.06
N ARG A 15 -16.20 5.99 -9.11
CA ARG A 15 -15.21 4.90 -9.04
C ARG A 15 -14.12 5.19 -8.00
N TRP A 16 -13.60 6.41 -7.99
CA TRP A 16 -12.54 6.79 -7.05
C TRP A 16 -12.97 6.70 -5.59
N PHE A 17 -14.12 7.29 -5.23
CA PHE A 17 -14.66 7.17 -3.87
C PHE A 17 -15.11 5.74 -3.55
N GLY A 18 -15.60 5.00 -4.54
CA GLY A 18 -15.93 3.58 -4.40
C GLY A 18 -14.72 2.76 -3.97
N ASP A 19 -13.60 2.89 -4.68
CA ASP A 19 -12.37 2.17 -4.37
C ASP A 19 -11.82 2.55 -2.98
N ILE A 20 -11.87 3.83 -2.60
CA ILE A 20 -11.41 4.28 -1.27
C ILE A 20 -12.31 3.74 -0.15
N THR A 21 -13.62 3.83 -0.32
CA THR A 21 -14.57 3.44 0.73
C THR A 21 -14.54 1.93 0.92
N VAL A 22 -14.58 1.15 -0.17
CA VAL A 22 -14.47 -0.30 -0.12
C VAL A 22 -13.16 -0.71 0.56
N ASN A 23 -12.02 -0.14 0.15
CA ASN A 23 -10.74 -0.48 0.79
C ASN A 23 -10.68 -0.11 2.27
N THR A 24 -11.23 1.04 2.67
CA THR A 24 -11.31 1.46 4.07
C THR A 24 -12.11 0.46 4.89
N VAL A 25 -13.33 0.14 4.43
CA VAL A 25 -14.24 -0.78 5.13
C VAL A 25 -13.67 -2.20 5.18
N PHE A 26 -13.05 -2.68 4.10
CA PHE A 26 -12.38 -3.98 4.07
C PHE A 26 -11.21 -4.07 5.05
N ARG A 27 -10.35 -3.04 5.13
CA ARG A 27 -9.26 -3.01 6.11
C ARG A 27 -9.78 -3.02 7.55
N MET A 28 -10.88 -2.30 7.82
CA MET A 28 -11.49 -2.30 9.15
C MET A 28 -12.11 -3.65 9.52
N ILE A 29 -12.68 -4.36 8.54
CA ILE A 29 -13.47 -5.56 8.81
C ILE A 29 -12.65 -6.85 8.72
N VAL A 30 -11.79 -6.97 7.72
CA VAL A 30 -11.07 -8.20 7.34
C VAL A 30 -9.54 -8.02 7.48
N GLY A 31 -9.08 -6.85 7.99
CA GLY A 31 -7.67 -6.58 8.23
C GLY A 31 -6.81 -6.36 6.98
N ARG A 32 -7.39 -6.42 5.76
CA ARG A 32 -6.67 -6.28 4.48
C ARG A 32 -7.41 -5.38 3.48
N PRO A 33 -6.70 -4.73 2.53
CA PRO A 33 -7.34 -4.02 1.44
C PRO A 33 -8.08 -5.00 0.51
N PHE A 34 -9.10 -4.49 -0.17
CA PHE A 34 -9.94 -5.26 -1.09
C PHE A 34 -9.20 -5.63 -2.39
N ASN A 35 -8.22 -4.82 -2.80
CA ASN A 35 -7.42 -5.02 -4.02
C ASN A 35 -6.17 -5.89 -3.79
N HIS A 36 -6.21 -6.87 -2.89
CA HIS A 36 -5.10 -7.81 -2.73
C HIS A 36 -5.10 -8.81 -3.91
N GLU A 37 -3.93 -9.22 -4.41
CA GLU A 37 -3.87 -10.14 -5.55
C GLU A 37 -4.09 -11.59 -5.08
N GLY A 38 -5.30 -12.11 -5.31
CA GLY A 38 -5.66 -13.52 -5.20
C GLY A 38 -6.90 -13.86 -6.06
N GLU A 39 -7.01 -15.09 -6.56
CA GLU A 39 -8.14 -15.52 -7.42
C GLU A 39 -9.53 -15.34 -6.79
N GLY A 40 -9.60 -15.26 -5.45
CA GLY A 40 -10.85 -15.02 -4.69
C GLY A 40 -11.40 -13.59 -4.79
N ASP A 41 -10.55 -12.60 -5.05
CA ASP A 41 -10.90 -11.19 -4.86
C ASP A 41 -11.67 -10.59 -6.07
N GLU A 42 -11.34 -11.01 -7.31
CA GLU A 42 -12.11 -10.59 -8.49
C GLU A 42 -13.52 -11.21 -8.51
N ARG A 43 -13.65 -12.46 -8.02
CA ARG A 43 -14.95 -13.13 -7.85
C ARG A 43 -15.79 -12.41 -6.79
N GLY A 44 -15.19 -12.06 -5.64
CA GLY A 44 -15.84 -11.27 -4.60
C GLY A 44 -16.33 -9.92 -5.13
N ARG A 45 -15.52 -9.23 -5.91
CA ARG A 45 -15.87 -7.95 -6.54
C ARG A 45 -17.05 -8.03 -7.49
N LYS A 46 -17.10 -9.09 -8.31
CA LYS A 46 -18.26 -9.35 -9.17
C LYS A 46 -19.51 -9.66 -8.36
N ALA A 47 -19.38 -10.47 -7.30
CA ALA A 47 -20.50 -10.83 -6.45
C ALA A 47 -21.08 -9.61 -5.70
N LEU A 48 -20.22 -8.73 -5.18
CA LEU A 48 -20.63 -7.47 -4.53
C LEU A 48 -21.37 -6.54 -5.51
N ARG A 49 -20.87 -6.36 -6.73
CA ARG A 49 -21.58 -5.57 -7.76
C ARG A 49 -22.96 -6.14 -8.07
N ASN A 50 -23.03 -7.45 -8.30
CA ASN A 50 -24.29 -8.11 -8.59
C ASN A 50 -25.28 -7.97 -7.43
N PHE A 51 -24.80 -7.95 -6.19
CA PHE A 51 -25.65 -7.73 -5.02
C PHE A 51 -26.31 -6.36 -5.08
N PHE A 52 -25.55 -5.28 -5.29
CA PHE A 52 -26.13 -3.93 -5.37
C PHE A 52 -27.09 -3.78 -6.54
N GLU A 53 -26.77 -4.37 -7.70
CA GLU A 53 -27.65 -4.34 -8.86
C GLU A 53 -28.97 -5.05 -8.59
N LEU A 54 -28.94 -6.21 -7.92
CA LEU A 54 -30.14 -7.03 -7.66
C LEU A 54 -30.96 -6.50 -6.47
N ALA A 55 -30.31 -6.03 -5.40
CA ALA A 55 -30.98 -5.60 -4.18
C ALA A 55 -31.86 -4.35 -4.38
N GLY A 56 -31.59 -3.56 -5.42
CA GLY A 56 -32.38 -2.39 -5.79
C GLY A 56 -33.49 -2.65 -6.82
N ARG A 57 -33.65 -3.87 -7.33
CA ARG A 57 -34.67 -4.17 -8.35
C ARG A 57 -36.02 -4.42 -7.72
N PHE A 58 -37.06 -3.89 -8.34
CA PHE A 58 -38.44 -4.25 -8.03
C PHE A 58 -38.73 -5.68 -8.47
N VAL A 59 -39.05 -6.56 -7.52
CA VAL A 59 -39.46 -7.94 -7.80
C VAL A 59 -40.99 -8.02 -7.69
N VAL A 60 -41.65 -8.45 -8.76
CA VAL A 60 -43.14 -8.55 -8.81
C VAL A 60 -43.69 -9.40 -7.66
N ALA A 61 -42.94 -10.42 -7.23
CA ALA A 61 -43.30 -11.27 -6.11
C ALA A 61 -43.40 -10.53 -4.76
N ASP A 62 -42.73 -9.40 -4.58
CA ASP A 62 -42.80 -8.60 -3.35
C ASP A 62 -44.14 -7.87 -3.24
N GLY A 63 -44.72 -7.46 -4.39
CA GLY A 63 -46.07 -6.88 -4.45
C GLY A 63 -47.18 -7.92 -4.59
N LEU A 64 -46.91 -9.04 -5.28
CA LEU A 64 -47.85 -10.12 -5.55
C LEU A 64 -47.25 -11.48 -5.17
N PRO A 65 -47.23 -11.85 -3.87
CA PRO A 65 -46.55 -13.04 -3.37
C PRO A 65 -46.99 -14.35 -4.04
N PHE A 66 -48.24 -14.44 -4.51
CA PHE A 66 -48.77 -15.62 -5.20
C PHE A 66 -48.16 -15.84 -6.60
N LEU A 67 -47.46 -14.86 -7.17
CA LEU A 67 -46.72 -15.00 -8.44
C LEU A 67 -45.24 -15.39 -8.24
N ARG A 68 -44.80 -15.60 -6.99
CA ARG A 68 -43.39 -15.86 -6.67
C ARG A 68 -42.81 -17.07 -7.40
N TRP A 69 -43.60 -18.12 -7.59
CA TRP A 69 -43.17 -19.35 -8.26
C TRP A 69 -42.78 -19.15 -9.74
N LEU A 70 -43.27 -18.08 -10.39
CA LEU A 70 -42.93 -17.77 -11.78
C LEU A 70 -41.53 -17.18 -11.94
N ASP A 71 -40.97 -16.56 -10.89
CA ASP A 71 -39.69 -15.84 -10.93
C ASP A 71 -39.58 -14.95 -12.18
N LEU A 72 -40.59 -14.08 -12.38
CA LEU A 72 -40.68 -13.19 -13.54
C LEU A 72 -39.45 -12.27 -13.61
N GLY A 73 -38.62 -12.47 -14.64
CA GLY A 73 -37.32 -11.78 -14.81
C GLY A 73 -36.12 -12.55 -14.27
N GLY A 74 -36.30 -13.71 -13.64
CA GLY A 74 -35.22 -14.58 -13.15
C GLY A 74 -34.42 -14.01 -11.97
N TYR A 75 -34.95 -12.98 -11.32
CA TYR A 75 -34.25 -12.21 -10.30
C TYR A 75 -34.04 -13.01 -9.01
N GLU A 76 -35.00 -13.83 -8.56
CA GLU A 76 -34.83 -14.64 -7.34
C GLU A 76 -33.74 -15.70 -7.56
N ARG A 77 -33.69 -16.33 -8.74
CA ARG A 77 -32.59 -17.23 -9.13
C ARG A 77 -31.24 -16.54 -9.24
N ALA A 78 -31.21 -15.28 -9.71
CA ALA A 78 -29.97 -14.49 -9.76
C ALA A 78 -29.49 -14.13 -8.34
N MET A 79 -30.39 -13.66 -7.48
CA MET A 79 -30.11 -13.34 -6.07
C MET A 79 -29.57 -14.55 -5.32
N ARG A 80 -30.19 -15.74 -5.48
CA ARG A 80 -29.70 -16.98 -4.85
C ARG A 80 -28.29 -17.37 -5.30
N ARG A 81 -27.97 -17.16 -6.59
CA ARG A 81 -26.61 -17.39 -7.11
C ARG A 81 -25.61 -16.41 -6.52
N THR A 82 -25.94 -15.12 -6.50
CA THR A 82 -25.11 -14.06 -5.92
C THR A 82 -24.87 -14.28 -4.42
N ALA A 83 -25.90 -14.65 -3.67
CA ALA A 83 -25.79 -14.98 -2.24
C ALA A 83 -24.83 -16.14 -1.97
N LYS A 84 -24.87 -17.20 -2.80
CA LYS A 84 -23.93 -18.34 -2.70
C LYS A 84 -22.48 -17.93 -2.97
N GLU A 85 -22.24 -17.05 -3.94
CA GLU A 85 -20.88 -16.57 -4.20
C GLU A 85 -20.37 -15.66 -3.08
N LEU A 86 -21.21 -14.77 -2.55
CA LEU A 86 -20.85 -13.94 -1.39
C LEU A 86 -20.56 -14.78 -0.15
N ASP A 87 -21.41 -15.78 0.15
CA ASP A 87 -21.22 -16.66 1.29
C ASP A 87 -19.89 -17.42 1.21
N ARG A 88 -19.53 -17.95 0.04
CA ARG A 88 -18.22 -18.61 -0.17
C ARG A 88 -17.05 -17.66 0.09
N VAL A 89 -17.15 -16.42 -0.39
CA VAL A 89 -16.09 -15.42 -0.24
C VAL A 89 -15.91 -15.04 1.24
N VAL A 90 -17.01 -14.75 1.94
CA VAL A 90 -16.96 -14.37 3.37
C VAL A 90 -16.56 -15.56 4.24
N GLN A 91 -16.96 -16.78 3.87
CA GLN A 91 -16.49 -18.00 4.53
C GLN A 91 -14.97 -18.15 4.43
N GLY A 92 -14.39 -17.93 3.25
CA GLY A 92 -12.94 -17.95 3.08
C GLY A 92 -12.23 -16.95 4.01
N TRP A 93 -12.75 -15.74 4.12
CA TRP A 93 -12.22 -14.74 5.06
C TRP A 93 -12.32 -15.20 6.52
N LEU A 94 -13.47 -15.75 6.93
CA LEU A 94 -13.67 -16.23 8.29
C LEU A 94 -12.71 -17.37 8.63
N ASP A 95 -12.52 -18.31 7.71
CA ASP A 95 -11.64 -19.46 7.90
C ASP A 95 -10.18 -19.01 8.05
N GLU A 96 -9.72 -18.05 7.24
CA GLU A 96 -8.40 -17.42 7.37
C GLU A 96 -8.20 -16.77 8.76
N HIS A 97 -9.22 -16.07 9.27
CA HIS A 97 -9.16 -15.44 10.60
C HIS A 97 -9.09 -16.48 11.71
N LYS A 98 -9.85 -17.57 11.60
CA LYS A 98 -9.79 -18.69 12.55
C LYS A 98 -8.43 -19.37 12.57
N VAL A 99 -7.82 -19.58 11.40
CA VAL A 99 -6.46 -20.15 11.29
C VAL A 99 -5.44 -19.20 11.91
N ARG A 100 -5.47 -17.91 11.53
CA ARG A 100 -4.59 -16.88 12.09
C ARG A 100 -4.70 -16.79 13.62
N ARG A 101 -5.91 -16.84 14.16
CA ARG A 101 -6.16 -16.83 15.61
C ARG A 101 -5.51 -18.02 16.32
N LYS A 102 -5.63 -19.24 15.76
CA LYS A 102 -4.98 -20.44 16.33
C LYS A 102 -3.46 -20.31 16.35
N LEU A 103 -2.86 -19.89 15.23
CA LEU A 103 -1.41 -19.68 15.12
C LEU A 103 -0.90 -18.61 16.11
N ASN A 104 -1.65 -17.53 16.31
CA ASN A 104 -1.29 -16.46 17.24
C ASN A 104 -1.45 -16.85 18.72
N GLN A 105 -2.30 -17.83 19.05
CA GLN A 105 -2.41 -18.36 20.41
C GLN A 105 -1.21 -19.25 20.77
N GLU A 106 -0.54 -19.84 19.77
CA GLU A 106 0.65 -20.68 19.95
C GLU A 106 1.96 -19.87 19.99
N ALA A 107 1.98 -18.65 19.44
CA ALA A 107 3.12 -17.74 19.46
C ALA A 107 2.96 -16.66 20.55
N GLU A 108 3.45 -16.93 21.77
CA GLU A 108 3.52 -15.92 22.84
C GLU A 108 4.41 -14.73 22.41
N GLY A 109 3.80 -13.58 22.07
CA GLY A 109 4.53 -12.30 22.03
C GLY A 109 4.12 -11.26 21.00
N THR A 110 3.34 -11.58 19.96
CA THR A 110 2.98 -10.60 18.93
C THR A 110 1.47 -10.38 18.87
N LYS A 111 0.95 -9.38 19.61
CA LYS A 111 -0.43 -8.91 19.42
C LYS A 111 -0.56 -8.27 18.04
N SER A 112 -0.98 -9.05 17.04
CA SER A 112 -1.52 -8.54 15.78
C SER A 112 -2.63 -7.53 16.07
N SER A 113 -2.72 -6.45 15.30
CA SER A 113 -3.90 -5.58 15.33
C SER A 113 -5.14 -6.42 15.03
N LEU A 114 -6.14 -6.36 15.91
CA LEU A 114 -7.43 -7.06 15.72
C LEU A 114 -8.30 -6.24 14.76
N ASP A 115 -8.90 -6.90 13.78
CA ASP A 115 -9.95 -6.34 12.93
C ASP A 115 -11.36 -6.68 13.47
N PHE A 116 -12.41 -6.17 12.81
CA PHE A 116 -13.78 -6.39 13.26
C PHE A 116 -14.18 -7.87 13.26
N MET A 117 -13.73 -8.66 12.30
CA MET A 117 -14.04 -10.09 12.23
C MET A 117 -13.38 -10.86 13.38
N ASP A 118 -12.15 -10.49 13.76
CA ASP A 118 -11.47 -11.00 14.95
C ASP A 118 -12.22 -10.65 16.24
N VAL A 119 -12.75 -9.42 16.32
CA VAL A 119 -13.59 -8.98 17.45
C VAL A 119 -14.89 -9.78 17.52
N MET A 120 -15.58 -9.96 16.39
CA MET A 120 -16.79 -10.77 16.30
C MET A 120 -16.55 -12.23 16.68
N LEU A 121 -15.42 -12.82 16.25
CA LEU A 121 -15.02 -14.16 16.68
C LEU A 121 -14.90 -14.23 18.21
N SER A 122 -14.26 -13.24 18.84
CA SER A 122 -14.09 -13.19 20.30
C SER A 122 -15.41 -13.00 21.05
N LEU A 123 -16.32 -12.17 20.52
CA LEU A 123 -17.63 -11.92 21.14
C LEU A 123 -18.58 -13.12 21.04
N LEU A 124 -18.39 -13.98 20.04
CA LEU A 124 -19.25 -15.11 19.76
C LEU A 124 -18.68 -16.45 20.27
N GLU A 125 -17.47 -16.48 20.83
CA GLU A 125 -16.77 -17.69 21.29
C GLU A 125 -17.62 -18.57 22.23
N ASP A 126 -18.37 -17.95 23.16
CA ASP A 126 -19.18 -18.66 24.16
C ASP A 126 -20.65 -18.87 23.74
N ASN A 127 -21.09 -18.27 22.62
CA ASN A 127 -22.49 -18.24 22.21
C ASN A 127 -22.74 -19.21 21.05
N LYS A 128 -23.05 -20.47 21.39
CA LYS A 128 -23.26 -21.54 20.39
C LYS A 128 -24.56 -21.41 19.58
N ASP A 129 -25.53 -20.67 20.09
CA ASP A 129 -26.81 -20.42 19.41
C ASP A 129 -27.32 -19.02 19.78
N ILE A 130 -27.48 -18.17 18.77
CA ILE A 130 -28.12 -16.86 18.91
C ILE A 130 -29.29 -16.84 17.93
N HIS A 131 -30.51 -16.94 18.47
CA HIS A 131 -31.76 -16.92 17.70
C HIS A 131 -31.87 -18.01 16.60
N GLY A 132 -31.32 -19.20 16.83
CA GLY A 132 -31.37 -20.33 15.90
C GLY A 132 -30.26 -20.31 14.84
N TYR A 133 -29.29 -19.41 14.98
CA TYR A 133 -28.13 -19.31 14.09
C TYR A 133 -26.84 -19.57 14.86
N ASP A 134 -25.91 -20.26 14.20
CA ASP A 134 -24.57 -20.46 14.72
C ASP A 134 -23.74 -19.17 14.65
N ALA A 135 -22.70 -19.13 15.48
CA ALA A 135 -21.77 -18.00 15.59
C ALA A 135 -21.13 -17.60 14.25
N ASP A 136 -20.77 -18.58 13.40
CA ASP A 136 -20.12 -18.28 12.13
C ASP A 136 -21.08 -17.59 11.18
N THR A 137 -22.32 -18.09 11.08
CA THR A 137 -23.36 -17.50 10.25
C THR A 137 -23.61 -16.03 10.65
N ILE A 138 -23.68 -15.74 11.95
CA ILE A 138 -23.87 -14.35 12.42
C ILE A 138 -22.66 -13.48 12.12
N ASN A 139 -21.45 -14.00 12.33
CA ASN A 139 -20.23 -13.26 12.03
C ASN A 139 -20.15 -12.91 10.54
N LYS A 140 -20.32 -13.90 9.67
CA LYS A 140 -20.31 -13.72 8.20
C LYS A 140 -21.38 -12.71 7.78
N ALA A 141 -22.62 -12.90 8.23
CA ALA A 141 -23.73 -12.03 7.86
C ALA A 141 -23.51 -10.59 8.32
N THR A 142 -23.03 -10.39 9.55
CA THR A 142 -22.77 -9.06 10.12
C THR A 142 -21.62 -8.36 9.41
N CYS A 143 -20.50 -9.05 9.19
CA CYS A 143 -19.36 -8.50 8.45
C CYS A 143 -19.75 -8.13 7.02
N LEU A 144 -20.47 -9.01 6.31
CA LEU A 144 -20.94 -8.75 4.96
C LEU A 144 -21.90 -7.56 4.91
N ALA A 145 -22.84 -7.47 5.86
CA ALA A 145 -23.76 -6.34 5.97
C ALA A 145 -23.03 -5.01 6.17
N MET A 146 -21.98 -4.98 7.02
CA MET A 146 -21.18 -3.77 7.23
C MET A 146 -20.36 -3.39 5.98
N ILE A 147 -19.78 -4.38 5.28
CA ILE A 147 -19.06 -4.16 4.01
C ILE A 147 -19.99 -3.51 2.98
N LEU A 148 -21.17 -4.09 2.78
CA LEU A 148 -22.14 -3.64 1.79
C LEU A 148 -22.69 -2.25 2.14
N ALA A 149 -23.15 -2.07 3.39
CA ALA A 149 -23.77 -0.81 3.81
C ALA A 149 -22.77 0.34 3.86
N GLY A 150 -21.55 0.11 4.38
CA GLY A 150 -20.54 1.15 4.54
C GLY A 150 -19.94 1.64 3.22
N SER A 151 -19.83 0.74 2.23
CA SER A 151 -19.19 1.04 0.95
C SER A 151 -20.06 1.90 0.02
N ASP A 152 -21.27 1.44 -0.28
CA ASP A 152 -22.09 2.07 -1.32
C ASP A 152 -22.68 3.41 -0.85
N THR A 153 -23.26 3.45 0.35
CA THR A 153 -23.94 4.66 0.88
C THR A 153 -23.01 5.87 1.00
N THR A 154 -21.77 5.66 1.45
CA THR A 154 -20.73 6.68 1.57
C THR A 154 -20.28 7.16 0.19
N THR A 155 -20.05 6.24 -0.75
CA THR A 155 -19.65 6.56 -2.14
C THR A 155 -20.70 7.41 -2.83
N VAL A 156 -21.98 7.04 -2.68
CA VAL A 156 -23.12 7.79 -3.20
C VAL A 156 -23.17 9.20 -2.65
N THR A 157 -23.07 9.34 -1.32
CA THR A 157 -23.14 10.64 -0.67
C THR A 157 -21.98 11.56 -1.10
N LEU A 158 -20.76 11.03 -1.18
CA LEU A 158 -19.59 11.79 -1.64
C LEU A 158 -19.71 12.21 -3.12
N THR A 159 -20.28 11.33 -3.96
CA THR A 159 -20.54 11.65 -5.37
C THR A 159 -21.57 12.80 -5.50
N TRP A 160 -22.63 12.80 -4.69
CA TRP A 160 -23.59 13.91 -4.64
C TRP A 160 -22.96 15.19 -4.09
N ALA A 161 -22.12 15.10 -3.06
CA ALA A 161 -21.44 16.26 -2.51
C ALA A 161 -20.57 16.97 -3.57
N VAL A 162 -19.77 16.20 -4.33
CA VAL A 162 -18.96 16.78 -5.41
C VAL A 162 -19.84 17.32 -6.55
N SER A 163 -20.93 16.63 -6.91
CA SER A 163 -21.89 17.14 -7.91
C SER A 163 -22.47 18.50 -7.51
N LEU A 164 -22.89 18.63 -6.26
CA LEU A 164 -23.45 19.86 -5.71
C LEU A 164 -22.41 20.99 -5.70
N LEU A 165 -21.18 20.69 -5.29
CA LEU A 165 -20.09 21.68 -5.26
C LEU A 165 -19.70 22.16 -6.67
N LEU A 166 -19.68 21.28 -7.67
CA LEU A 166 -19.38 21.66 -9.06
C LEU A 166 -20.47 22.58 -9.65
N ASN A 167 -21.73 22.35 -9.29
CA ASN A 167 -22.83 23.26 -9.65
C ASN A 167 -22.89 24.53 -8.78
N ASN A 168 -22.14 24.59 -7.66
CA ASN A 168 -22.13 25.71 -6.72
C ASN A 168 -20.69 26.17 -6.43
N LYS A 169 -20.04 26.73 -7.45
CA LYS A 169 -18.61 27.12 -7.44
C LYS A 169 -18.22 28.02 -6.26
N GLU A 170 -19.11 28.87 -5.77
CA GLU A 170 -18.86 29.70 -4.58
C GLU A 170 -18.79 28.90 -3.28
N ALA A 171 -19.62 27.87 -3.12
CA ALA A 171 -19.53 26.97 -1.97
C ALA A 171 -18.24 26.13 -2.03
N LEU A 172 -17.85 25.66 -3.23
CA LEU A 172 -16.57 24.98 -3.42
C LEU A 172 -15.38 25.84 -3.00
N LYS A 173 -15.33 27.11 -3.45
CA LYS A 173 -14.27 28.05 -3.06
C LYS A 173 -14.21 28.27 -1.55
N LYS A 174 -15.37 28.45 -0.90
CA LYS A 174 -15.44 28.61 0.57
C LYS A 174 -14.92 27.37 1.30
N ALA A 175 -15.26 26.17 0.83
CA ALA A 175 -14.76 24.92 1.42
C ALA A 175 -13.24 24.79 1.27
N GLN A 176 -12.70 25.11 0.09
CA GLN A 176 -11.26 25.11 -0.14
C GLN A 176 -10.54 26.18 0.71
N GLN A 177 -11.13 27.36 0.87
CA GLN A 177 -10.59 28.41 1.74
C GLN A 177 -10.57 27.97 3.21
N GLU A 178 -11.66 27.36 3.71
CA GLU A 178 -11.71 26.82 5.07
C GLU A 178 -10.60 25.77 5.28
N LEU A 179 -10.39 24.89 4.31
CA LEU A 179 -9.31 23.89 4.36
C LEU A 179 -7.92 24.55 4.36
N ASP A 180 -7.70 25.55 3.52
CA ASP A 180 -6.43 26.27 3.46
C ASP A 180 -6.14 27.00 4.78
N ASP A 181 -7.15 27.61 5.41
CA ASP A 181 -7.00 28.37 6.66
C ASP A 181 -6.77 27.45 7.87
N GLN A 182 -7.45 26.31 7.94
CA GLN A 182 -7.45 25.43 9.12
C GLN A 182 -6.39 24.32 9.05
N VAL A 183 -6.07 23.84 7.85
CA VAL A 183 -5.12 22.73 7.63
C VAL A 183 -3.78 23.25 7.12
N GLY A 184 -3.77 24.33 6.33
CA GLY A 184 -2.60 24.82 5.61
C GLY A 184 -2.29 23.98 4.37
N LYS A 185 -1.23 24.32 3.63
CA LYS A 185 -0.83 23.60 2.40
C LYS A 185 0.29 22.56 2.60
N ASP A 186 0.84 22.53 3.81
CA ASP A 186 2.09 21.82 4.13
C ASP A 186 1.88 20.44 4.80
N ARG A 187 0.66 19.93 4.85
CA ARG A 187 0.35 18.60 5.39
C ARG A 187 -0.94 18.02 4.81
N PRO A 188 -1.13 16.68 4.77
CA PRO A 188 -2.43 16.11 4.45
C PRO A 188 -3.45 16.37 5.56
N VAL A 189 -4.73 16.34 5.19
CA VAL A 189 -5.86 16.39 6.13
C VAL A 189 -5.83 15.16 7.03
N LYS A 190 -6.09 15.38 8.32
CA LYS A 190 -6.27 14.33 9.32
C LYS A 190 -7.70 14.36 9.85
N GLU A 191 -8.19 13.22 10.35
CA GLU A 191 -9.53 13.15 10.94
C GLU A 191 -9.71 14.13 12.11
N SER A 192 -8.64 14.38 12.88
CA SER A 192 -8.64 15.37 13.97
C SER A 192 -8.94 16.80 13.52
N ASP A 193 -8.76 17.11 12.23
CA ASP A 193 -9.03 18.44 11.67
C ASP A 193 -10.52 18.68 11.45
N LEU A 194 -11.33 17.62 11.28
CA LEU A 194 -12.75 17.72 10.92
C LEU A 194 -13.58 18.56 11.90
N LYS A 195 -13.20 18.59 13.18
CA LYS A 195 -13.83 19.41 14.22
C LYS A 195 -13.70 20.92 13.96
N ASN A 196 -12.68 21.32 13.20
CA ASN A 196 -12.39 22.70 12.84
C ASN A 196 -12.89 23.09 11.44
N LEU A 197 -13.63 22.20 10.76
CA LEU A 197 -14.16 22.42 9.40
C LEU A 197 -15.71 22.51 9.39
N PRO A 198 -16.31 23.49 10.10
CA PRO A 198 -17.77 23.58 10.24
C PRO A 198 -18.51 23.80 8.92
N TYR A 199 -17.91 24.48 7.93
CA TYR A 199 -18.51 24.68 6.61
C TYR A 199 -18.53 23.38 5.80
N LEU A 200 -17.42 22.63 5.80
CA LEU A 200 -17.39 21.29 5.21
C LEU A 200 -18.42 20.35 5.85
N GLN A 201 -18.56 20.37 7.17
CA GLN A 201 -19.60 19.60 7.86
C GLN A 201 -21.01 20.02 7.42
N SER A 202 -21.22 21.32 7.20
CA SER A 202 -22.49 21.87 6.71
C SER A 202 -22.78 21.44 5.26
N ILE A 203 -21.76 21.32 4.41
CA ILE A 203 -21.87 20.77 3.05
C ILE A 203 -22.35 19.32 3.09
N ILE A 204 -21.79 18.49 3.97
CA ILE A 204 -22.19 17.08 4.11
C ILE A 204 -23.63 16.99 4.61
N LYS A 205 -24.02 17.79 5.61
CA LYS A 205 -25.41 17.83 6.11
C LYS A 205 -26.40 18.26 5.02
N GLU A 206 -26.08 19.29 4.24
CA GLU A 206 -26.95 19.76 3.15
C GLU A 206 -27.01 18.75 2.00
N THR A 207 -25.92 18.04 1.74
CA THR A 207 -25.89 16.92 0.78
C THR A 207 -26.82 15.81 1.24
N LEU A 208 -26.73 15.37 2.50
CA LEU A 208 -27.60 14.33 3.07
C LEU A 208 -29.08 14.75 3.12
N ARG A 209 -29.36 16.05 3.25
CA ARG A 209 -30.71 16.60 3.23
C ARG A 209 -31.32 16.49 1.82
N LEU A 210 -30.59 16.97 0.81
CA LEU A 210 -31.05 16.95 -0.57
C LEU A 210 -30.99 15.54 -1.15
N TYR A 211 -29.86 14.87 -1.10
CA TYR A 211 -29.66 13.55 -1.71
C TYR A 211 -29.33 12.50 -0.64
N PRO A 212 -30.30 12.14 0.24
CA PRO A 212 -30.10 11.07 1.19
C PRO A 212 -29.82 9.76 0.46
N ALA A 213 -28.80 9.02 0.90
CA ALA A 213 -28.43 7.74 0.31
C ALA A 213 -29.62 6.74 0.30
N ALA A 214 -30.45 6.77 1.35
CA ALA A 214 -31.72 6.05 1.41
C ALA A 214 -32.90 7.06 1.45
N PRO A 215 -33.50 7.40 0.30
CA PRO A 215 -34.56 8.42 0.22
C PRO A 215 -35.90 7.94 0.81
N VAL A 216 -36.06 6.62 0.95
CA VAL A 216 -37.22 5.95 1.54
C VAL A 216 -36.74 4.92 2.55
N MET A 217 -37.35 4.89 3.74
CA MET A 217 -37.10 3.86 4.76
C MET A 217 -38.36 3.03 4.99
N LEU A 218 -38.17 1.72 5.13
CA LEU A 218 -39.24 0.74 5.28
C LEU A 218 -39.22 0.13 6.68
N HIS A 219 -40.40 0.04 7.29
CA HIS A 219 -40.66 -0.60 8.58
C HIS A 219 -41.94 -1.45 8.49
N GLU A 220 -42.17 -2.30 9.48
CA GLU A 220 -43.41 -3.08 9.61
C GLU A 220 -43.94 -2.98 11.04
N ALA A 221 -45.26 -2.80 11.19
CA ALA A 221 -45.93 -2.79 12.48
C ALA A 221 -45.90 -4.19 13.11
N VAL A 222 -45.20 -4.36 14.23
CA VAL A 222 -45.10 -5.65 14.93
C VAL A 222 -46.36 -6.01 15.74
N GLU A 223 -47.18 -5.00 16.04
CA GLU A 223 -48.45 -5.08 16.74
C GLU A 223 -49.39 -3.97 16.25
N ASP A 224 -50.68 -4.07 16.58
CA ASP A 224 -51.66 -3.04 16.30
C ASP A 224 -51.31 -1.75 17.05
N CYS A 225 -51.37 -0.59 16.38
CA CYS A 225 -51.07 0.69 17.03
C CYS A 225 -51.90 1.85 16.46
N ILE A 226 -51.84 3.00 17.13
CA ILE A 226 -52.45 4.26 16.69
C ILE A 226 -51.35 5.25 16.32
N VAL A 227 -51.40 5.80 15.09
CA VAL A 227 -50.46 6.82 14.60
C VAL A 227 -51.26 8.05 14.19
N SER A 228 -51.02 9.19 14.86
CA SER A 228 -51.75 10.45 14.60
C SER A 228 -53.28 10.30 14.61
N GLY A 229 -53.82 9.43 15.46
CA GLY A 229 -55.25 9.14 15.57
C GLY A 229 -55.77 8.06 14.59
N TYR A 230 -54.93 7.53 13.70
CA TYR A 230 -55.31 6.46 12.77
C TYR A 230 -54.88 5.09 13.29
N PHE A 231 -55.78 4.10 13.17
CA PHE A 231 -55.47 2.71 13.49
C PHE A 231 -54.60 2.08 12.40
N VAL A 232 -53.50 1.46 12.82
CA VAL A 232 -52.53 0.77 11.98
C VAL A 232 -52.46 -0.69 12.44
N PRO A 233 -53.00 -1.64 11.65
CA PRO A 233 -52.95 -3.05 11.98
C PRO A 233 -51.51 -3.60 11.99
N LYS A 234 -51.29 -4.64 12.79
CA LYS A 234 -50.09 -5.49 12.74
C LYS A 234 -49.83 -5.99 11.31
N GLY A 235 -48.56 -6.02 10.92
CA GLY A 235 -48.10 -6.40 9.58
C GLY A 235 -48.19 -5.28 8.55
N THR A 236 -48.70 -4.10 8.91
CA THR A 236 -48.72 -2.96 7.99
C THR A 236 -47.31 -2.45 7.74
N MET A 237 -46.91 -2.35 6.46
CA MET A 237 -45.67 -1.72 6.06
C MET A 237 -45.76 -0.20 6.20
N LEU A 238 -44.85 0.37 6.99
CA LEU A 238 -44.67 1.81 7.15
C LEU A 238 -43.53 2.28 6.24
N ILE A 239 -43.84 3.26 5.38
CA ILE A 239 -42.89 3.87 4.45
C ILE A 239 -42.62 5.31 4.88
N LEU A 240 -41.39 5.60 5.29
CA LEU A 240 -40.94 6.96 5.62
C LEU A 240 -40.29 7.59 4.38
N ASN A 241 -40.91 8.64 3.85
CA ASN A 241 -40.39 9.38 2.70
C ASN A 241 -39.46 10.50 3.17
N LEU A 242 -38.18 10.18 3.32
CA LEU A 242 -37.17 11.14 3.77
C LEU A 242 -36.95 12.25 2.75
N HIS A 243 -36.96 11.93 1.46
CA HIS A 243 -36.82 12.91 0.39
C HIS A 243 -37.81 14.08 0.53
N LYS A 244 -39.08 13.77 0.88
CA LYS A 244 -40.12 14.75 1.13
C LYS A 244 -39.95 15.48 2.48
N ILE A 245 -39.67 14.75 3.56
CA ILE A 245 -39.48 15.34 4.91
C ILE A 245 -38.34 16.36 4.89
N HIS A 246 -37.20 16.00 4.30
CA HIS A 246 -36.00 16.84 4.23
C HIS A 246 -36.15 18.05 3.29
N ARG A 247 -37.24 18.13 2.52
CA ARG A 247 -37.58 19.24 1.62
C ARG A 247 -38.90 19.92 2.00
N HIS A 248 -39.40 19.68 3.21
CA HIS A 248 -40.64 20.30 3.65
C HIS A 248 -40.48 21.82 3.72
N SER A 249 -41.24 22.56 2.90
CA SER A 249 -41.06 24.02 2.70
C SER A 249 -41.31 24.86 3.96
N LEU A 250 -42.15 24.38 4.89
CA LEU A 250 -42.36 25.05 6.18
C LEU A 250 -41.17 24.94 7.13
N VAL A 251 -40.30 23.95 6.93
CA VAL A 251 -39.10 23.73 7.75
C VAL A 251 -37.88 24.29 7.04
N TRP A 252 -37.79 24.10 5.73
CA TRP A 252 -36.61 24.42 4.92
C TRP A 252 -36.94 25.54 3.91
N PRO A 253 -36.57 26.81 4.18
CA PRO A 253 -36.67 27.88 3.19
C PRO A 253 -35.75 27.59 2.01
N GLY A 254 -36.26 27.73 0.79
CA GLY A 254 -35.57 27.28 -0.43
C GLY A 254 -35.23 25.79 -0.34
N PRO A 255 -36.23 24.89 -0.26
CA PRO A 255 -36.00 23.48 0.11
C PRO A 255 -35.19 22.72 -0.94
N SER A 256 -35.25 23.13 -2.21
CA SER A 256 -34.49 22.51 -3.31
C SER A 256 -33.13 23.18 -3.56
N GLU A 257 -32.84 24.31 -2.89
CA GLU A 257 -31.57 25.02 -3.05
C GLU A 257 -30.48 24.36 -2.21
N PHE A 258 -29.30 24.19 -2.80
CA PHE A 258 -28.09 23.81 -2.08
C PHE A 258 -27.53 25.02 -1.33
N ARG A 259 -27.77 25.08 -0.02
CA ARG A 259 -27.33 26.20 0.82
C ARG A 259 -26.76 25.71 2.15
N PRO A 260 -25.49 25.26 2.18
CA PRO A 260 -24.82 24.80 3.40
C PRO A 260 -24.89 25.80 4.56
N GLU A 261 -24.89 27.11 4.26
CA GLU A 261 -24.96 28.19 5.23
C GLU A 261 -26.16 28.10 6.20
N ARG A 262 -27.22 27.39 5.83
CA ARG A 262 -28.36 27.16 6.72
C ARG A 262 -27.96 26.42 8.00
N PHE A 263 -27.00 25.50 7.93
CA PHE A 263 -26.49 24.76 9.09
C PHE A 263 -25.49 25.55 9.93
N MET A 264 -25.13 26.76 9.51
CA MET A 264 -24.35 27.70 10.31
C MET A 264 -25.21 28.79 10.95
N THR A 265 -26.41 29.01 10.41
CA THR A 265 -27.29 30.12 10.76
C THR A 265 -28.62 29.60 11.31
N THR A 266 -29.67 29.54 10.50
CA THR A 266 -31.05 29.26 10.93
C THR A 266 -31.25 27.85 11.51
N HIS A 267 -30.41 26.89 11.12
CA HIS A 267 -30.50 25.48 11.49
C HIS A 267 -29.23 24.97 12.21
N LYS A 268 -28.50 25.85 12.90
CA LYS A 268 -27.23 25.51 13.56
C LYS A 268 -27.33 24.34 14.56
N GLY A 269 -28.47 24.21 15.24
CA GLY A 269 -28.73 23.15 16.22
C GLY A 269 -29.16 21.81 15.63
N ILE A 270 -29.42 21.72 14.32
CA ILE A 270 -29.87 20.47 13.69
C ILE A 270 -28.66 19.55 13.43
N ASP A 271 -28.73 18.34 13.95
CA ASP A 271 -27.77 17.27 13.68
C ASP A 271 -28.39 16.09 12.91
N VAL A 272 -27.55 15.11 12.57
CA VAL A 272 -27.94 13.91 11.81
C VAL A 272 -27.97 12.64 12.69
N LYS A 273 -27.89 12.81 14.02
CA LYS A 273 -27.84 11.73 15.02
C LYS A 273 -29.24 11.28 15.46
N GLY A 274 -30.26 11.69 14.70
CA GLY A 274 -31.63 11.21 14.77
C GLY A 274 -32.47 11.69 15.95
N GLN A 275 -32.05 12.76 16.62
CA GLN A 275 -32.92 13.52 17.54
C GLN A 275 -33.68 14.63 16.83
N ASN A 276 -33.21 15.04 15.65
CA ASN A 276 -33.77 16.09 14.82
C ASN A 276 -34.61 15.49 13.68
N PHE A 277 -35.92 15.31 13.89
CA PHE A 277 -36.81 14.61 12.94
C PHE A 277 -37.02 15.33 11.60
N GLU A 278 -36.62 16.58 11.51
CA GLU A 278 -36.60 17.36 10.27
C GLU A 278 -35.42 16.99 9.35
N LEU A 279 -34.38 16.33 9.90
CA LEU A 279 -33.21 15.78 9.20
C LEU A 279 -32.78 14.43 9.80
N ILE A 280 -33.27 13.33 9.23
CA ILE A 280 -33.00 11.95 9.68
C ILE A 280 -32.38 11.06 8.58
N PRO A 281 -31.29 11.48 7.91
CA PRO A 281 -30.66 10.70 6.84
C PRO A 281 -30.13 9.33 7.29
N PHE A 282 -29.90 9.17 8.60
CA PHE A 282 -29.48 7.90 9.23
C PHE A 282 -30.62 7.19 9.99
N GLY A 283 -31.85 7.69 9.85
CA GLY A 283 -33.02 7.19 10.58
C GLY A 283 -33.03 7.61 12.06
N SER A 284 -33.95 7.01 12.82
CA SER A 284 -34.05 7.21 14.27
C SER A 284 -34.54 5.95 15.00
N GLY A 285 -34.39 5.92 16.32
CA GLY A 285 -34.84 4.83 17.19
C GLY A 285 -34.06 3.52 17.02
N ARG A 286 -34.73 2.39 17.26
CA ARG A 286 -34.11 1.05 17.34
C ARG A 286 -33.45 0.57 16.04
N ARG A 287 -33.79 1.16 14.90
CA ARG A 287 -33.26 0.82 13.57
C ARG A 287 -32.44 1.97 12.96
N MET A 288 -32.02 2.93 13.78
CA MET A 288 -31.06 3.95 13.39
C MET A 288 -29.77 3.29 12.89
N CYS A 289 -29.13 3.89 11.88
CA CYS A 289 -27.85 3.45 11.38
C CYS A 289 -26.82 3.37 12.53
N PRO A 290 -26.23 2.19 12.80
CA PRO A 290 -25.24 2.05 13.88
C PRO A 290 -23.91 2.75 13.56
N ALA A 291 -23.67 3.07 12.28
CA ALA A 291 -22.42 3.64 11.79
C ALA A 291 -22.46 5.17 11.59
N VAL A 292 -23.44 5.90 12.17
CA VAL A 292 -23.59 7.35 11.95
C VAL A 292 -22.29 8.14 12.19
N SER A 293 -21.59 7.88 13.30
CA SER A 293 -20.34 8.57 13.63
C SER A 293 -19.23 8.22 12.65
N LEU A 294 -19.08 6.95 12.31
CA LEU A 294 -18.07 6.48 11.37
C LEU A 294 -18.31 7.07 9.97
N ALA A 295 -19.56 7.05 9.49
CA ALA A 295 -19.92 7.59 8.19
C ALA A 295 -19.61 9.08 8.11
N MET A 296 -19.96 9.87 9.14
CA MET A 296 -19.65 11.30 9.17
C MET A 296 -18.14 11.57 9.18
N SER A 297 -17.35 10.79 9.91
CA SER A 297 -15.88 10.86 9.89
C SER A 297 -15.31 10.52 8.51
N VAL A 298 -15.71 9.39 7.92
CA VAL A 298 -15.19 8.93 6.61
C VAL A 298 -15.58 9.90 5.50
N MET A 299 -16.85 10.32 5.43
CA MET A 299 -17.29 11.32 4.45
C MET A 299 -16.55 12.65 4.62
N GLY A 300 -16.41 13.11 5.87
CA GLY A 300 -15.66 14.31 6.21
C GLY A 300 -14.21 14.24 5.72
N LEU A 301 -13.50 13.19 6.11
CA LEU A 301 -12.09 13.01 5.77
C LEU A 301 -11.88 12.83 4.27
N SER A 302 -12.70 12.02 3.60
CA SER A 302 -12.60 11.78 2.17
C SER A 302 -12.87 13.04 1.36
N LEU A 303 -13.94 13.78 1.67
CA LEU A 303 -14.27 15.02 0.97
C LEU A 303 -13.21 16.11 1.24
N ALA A 304 -12.82 16.30 2.51
CA ALA A 304 -11.78 17.25 2.89
C ALA A 304 -10.47 16.97 2.14
N SER A 305 -10.02 15.71 2.16
CA SER A 305 -8.77 15.31 1.53
C SER A 305 -8.83 15.53 0.02
N PHE A 306 -9.95 15.22 -0.62
CA PHE A 306 -10.12 15.42 -2.06
C PHE A 306 -10.07 16.90 -2.45
N LEU A 307 -10.82 17.76 -1.76
CA LEU A 307 -10.88 19.21 -2.04
C LEU A 307 -9.59 19.95 -1.65
N HIS A 308 -8.91 19.47 -0.62
CA HIS A 308 -7.61 20.01 -0.20
C HIS A 308 -6.52 19.69 -1.22
N ALA A 309 -6.56 18.46 -1.75
CA ALA A 309 -5.58 17.96 -2.70
C ALA A 309 -5.78 18.56 -4.11
N PHE A 310 -7.02 18.68 -4.59
CA PHE A 310 -7.30 18.96 -6.00
C PHE A 310 -8.15 20.20 -6.25
N GLU A 311 -7.79 20.90 -7.33
CA GLU A 311 -8.66 21.83 -8.02
C GLU A 311 -9.54 20.99 -8.94
N ILE A 312 -10.86 21.19 -8.87
CA ILE A 312 -11.83 20.34 -9.58
C ILE A 312 -12.71 21.16 -10.52
N LYS A 313 -12.93 20.64 -11.73
CA LYS A 313 -13.80 21.25 -12.74
C LYS A 313 -14.54 20.19 -13.54
N THR A 314 -15.68 20.57 -14.11
CA THR A 314 -16.36 19.73 -15.11
C THR A 314 -15.63 19.78 -16.46
N PRO A 315 -15.62 18.69 -17.23
CA PRO A 315 -15.23 18.73 -18.63
C PRO A 315 -16.05 19.80 -19.36
N GLY A 316 -15.38 20.72 -20.06
CA GLY A 316 -16.07 21.79 -20.80
C GLY A 316 -16.76 22.86 -19.95
N ASP A 317 -16.56 22.90 -18.61
CA ASP A 317 -17.28 23.80 -17.69
C ASP A 317 -18.82 23.63 -17.73
N GLU A 318 -19.30 22.46 -18.14
CA GLU A 318 -20.72 22.13 -18.21
C GLU A 318 -21.37 22.00 -16.83
N VAL A 319 -22.69 22.21 -16.78
CA VAL A 319 -23.49 21.98 -15.56
C VAL A 319 -23.63 20.48 -15.33
N VAL A 320 -23.35 20.03 -14.11
CA VAL A 320 -23.52 18.62 -13.73
C VAL A 320 -25.01 18.27 -13.74
N ASP A 321 -25.36 17.22 -14.46
CA ASP A 321 -26.69 16.62 -14.42
C ASP A 321 -27.01 16.12 -13.00
N MET A 322 -28.20 16.42 -12.48
CA MET A 322 -28.61 16.13 -11.10
C MET A 322 -29.75 15.10 -11.02
N GLU A 323 -30.02 14.37 -12.10
CA GLU A 323 -31.03 13.32 -12.14
C GLU A 323 -30.66 12.07 -11.30
N GLU A 324 -31.66 11.51 -10.62
CA GLU A 324 -31.56 10.35 -9.73
C GLU A 324 -31.92 9.06 -10.49
N ALA A 325 -31.18 7.98 -10.27
CA ALA A 325 -31.48 6.65 -10.78
C ALA A 325 -32.25 5.81 -9.75
N VAL A 326 -33.10 4.91 -10.25
CA VAL A 326 -33.81 3.95 -9.40
C VAL A 326 -32.85 2.87 -8.89
N GLY A 327 -32.85 2.64 -7.57
CA GLY A 327 -32.04 1.60 -6.94
C GLY A 327 -32.27 1.52 -5.43
N LEU A 328 -31.52 0.63 -4.76
CA LEU A 328 -31.52 0.51 -3.30
C LEU A 328 -31.01 1.79 -2.63
N THR A 329 -30.03 2.44 -3.26
CA THR A 329 -29.47 3.72 -2.87
C THR A 329 -29.76 4.77 -3.94
N ASN A 330 -29.78 6.04 -3.53
CA ASN A 330 -30.01 7.18 -4.43
C ASN A 330 -28.80 7.45 -5.32
N LEU A 331 -28.65 6.69 -6.40
CA LEU A 331 -27.56 6.83 -7.36
C LEU A 331 -27.83 7.98 -8.34
N LYS A 332 -26.77 8.59 -8.89
CA LYS A 332 -26.91 9.45 -10.08
C LYS A 332 -27.29 8.61 -11.31
N SER A 333 -28.10 9.18 -12.20
CA SER A 333 -28.39 8.60 -13.53
C SER A 333 -27.15 8.53 -14.42
N THR A 334 -26.32 9.58 -14.38
CA THR A 334 -25.11 9.72 -15.19
C THR A 334 -23.83 9.65 -14.34
N PRO A 335 -22.74 9.03 -14.85
CA PRO A 335 -21.43 9.06 -14.19
C PRO A 335 -20.94 10.49 -13.97
N LEU A 336 -20.22 10.73 -12.86
CA LEU A 336 -19.62 12.03 -12.57
C LEU A 336 -18.15 12.03 -12.97
N GLU A 337 -17.87 12.56 -14.15
CA GLU A 337 -16.50 12.78 -14.64
C GLU A 337 -16.01 14.18 -14.26
N VAL A 338 -14.82 14.24 -13.66
CA VAL A 338 -14.25 15.49 -13.13
C VAL A 338 -12.80 15.62 -13.57
N LEU A 339 -12.44 16.80 -14.06
CA LEU A 339 -11.07 17.19 -14.30
C LEU A 339 -10.44 17.62 -12.98
N VAL A 340 -9.41 16.89 -12.55
CA VAL A 340 -8.66 17.19 -11.32
C VAL A 340 -7.27 17.72 -11.66
N THR A 341 -6.83 18.76 -10.94
CA THR A 341 -5.47 19.28 -11.03
C THR A 341 -4.89 19.42 -9.62
N PRO A 342 -3.68 18.91 -9.34
CA PRO A 342 -3.07 19.05 -8.01
C PRO A 342 -2.97 20.51 -7.57
N ARG A 343 -3.50 20.84 -6.37
CA ARG A 343 -3.32 22.16 -5.73
C ARG A 343 -1.93 22.28 -5.11
N ASN A 344 -1.42 21.19 -4.54
CA ASN A 344 -0.13 21.10 -3.86
C ASN A 344 0.68 19.90 -4.37
N PRO A 345 1.34 19.99 -5.54
CA PRO A 345 2.06 18.86 -6.15
C PRO A 345 3.22 18.33 -5.28
N GLU A 346 3.88 19.20 -4.51
CA GLU A 346 4.97 18.82 -3.60
C GLU A 346 4.48 17.91 -2.46
N HIS A 347 3.23 18.05 -2.04
CA HIS A 347 2.66 17.33 -0.90
C HIS A 347 2.10 15.94 -1.27
N MET A 348 1.58 15.78 -2.49
CA MET A 348 1.02 14.51 -2.97
C MET A 348 2.06 13.50 -3.41
N ALA A 349 3.29 13.94 -3.66
CA ALA A 349 4.35 13.06 -4.11
C ALA A 349 4.80 12.06 -3.03
N GLY A 350 4.41 12.23 -1.75
CA GLY A 350 4.85 11.36 -0.65
C GLY A 350 6.37 11.28 -0.51
N HIS A 351 7.09 12.18 -1.19
CA HIS A 351 8.53 12.19 -1.27
C HIS A 351 9.09 13.11 -0.19
N PRO A 352 10.07 12.65 0.60
CA PRO A 352 10.91 13.61 1.29
C PRO A 352 11.55 14.54 0.24
N PRO A 353 11.63 15.85 0.50
CA PRO A 353 12.22 16.79 -0.44
C PRO A 353 13.66 16.36 -0.77
N ALA A 354 14.00 16.35 -2.06
CA ALA A 354 15.33 16.01 -2.54
C ALA A 354 16.10 17.29 -2.90
N VAL A 355 17.34 17.39 -2.41
CA VAL A 355 18.27 18.47 -2.78
C VAL A 355 19.30 17.89 -3.75
N VAL A 356 19.40 18.48 -4.94
CA VAL A 356 20.41 18.11 -5.94
C VAL A 356 21.56 19.11 -5.87
N VAL A 357 22.76 18.63 -5.54
CA VAL A 357 23.96 19.44 -5.42
C VAL A 357 24.77 19.36 -6.72
N ASN A 358 24.89 20.50 -7.41
CA ASN A 358 25.54 20.58 -8.73
C ASN A 358 26.92 21.24 -8.74
N THR A 359 27.41 21.70 -7.58
CA THR A 359 28.68 22.43 -7.44
C THR A 359 29.55 21.76 -6.38
N TRP A 360 30.86 21.66 -6.63
CA TRP A 360 31.77 20.97 -5.73
C TRP A 360 31.94 21.70 -4.38
N GLU A 361 31.73 23.01 -4.34
CA GLU A 361 31.76 23.84 -3.13
C GLU A 361 30.67 23.44 -2.14
N VAL A 362 29.43 23.32 -2.64
CA VAL A 362 28.28 22.85 -1.84
C VAL A 362 28.42 21.38 -1.49
N ALA A 363 28.94 20.54 -2.39
CA ALA A 363 29.22 19.14 -2.08
C ALA A 363 30.25 19.01 -0.95
N LYS A 364 31.29 19.86 -0.95
CA LYS A 364 32.27 19.95 0.13
C LYS A 364 31.59 20.35 1.43
N GLU A 365 30.72 21.36 1.43
CA GLU A 365 29.96 21.76 2.62
C GLU A 365 29.09 20.62 3.17
N CYS A 366 28.32 19.93 2.32
CA CYS A 366 27.49 18.80 2.70
C CYS A 366 28.31 17.63 3.29
N LEU A 367 29.44 17.31 2.69
CA LEU A 367 30.25 16.11 3.03
C LEU A 367 31.38 16.39 4.03
N THR A 368 31.50 17.62 4.54
CA THR A 368 32.49 17.97 5.58
C THR A 368 31.84 18.71 6.76
N THR A 369 31.24 19.88 6.51
CA THR A 369 30.67 20.72 7.57
C THR A 369 29.38 20.12 8.12
N ASN A 370 28.58 19.51 7.24
CA ASN A 370 27.31 18.86 7.58
C ASN A 370 27.40 17.32 7.50
N ASP A 371 28.59 16.75 7.66
CA ASP A 371 28.86 15.33 7.40
C ASP A 371 27.92 14.40 8.18
N GLN A 372 27.73 14.66 9.48
CA GLN A 372 26.91 13.88 10.39
C GLN A 372 25.42 13.94 10.02
N THR A 373 24.96 15.12 9.55
CA THR A 373 23.58 15.34 9.12
C THR A 373 23.25 14.54 7.85
N PHE A 374 24.20 14.47 6.90
CA PHE A 374 24.04 13.76 5.63
C PHE A 374 24.64 12.35 5.61
N ALA A 375 25.02 11.82 6.78
CA ALA A 375 25.76 10.56 6.87
C ALA A 375 24.88 9.34 6.56
N THR A 376 23.58 9.40 6.89
CA THR A 376 22.67 8.24 6.79
C THR A 376 22.37 7.84 5.35
N ARG A 377 21.91 6.59 5.15
CA ARG A 377 21.54 6.05 3.83
C ARG A 377 20.02 5.98 3.67
N PRO A 378 19.47 6.27 2.47
CA PRO A 378 18.05 6.09 2.19
C PRO A 378 17.61 4.62 2.33
N THR A 379 16.41 4.40 2.86
CA THR A 379 15.79 3.06 2.99
C THR A 379 15.18 2.62 1.65
N ALA A 380 16.03 2.30 0.67
CA ALA A 380 15.62 1.81 -0.64
C ALA A 380 15.20 0.33 -0.59
N VAL A 381 14.24 -0.07 -1.44
CA VAL A 381 13.78 -1.47 -1.53
C VAL A 381 14.91 -2.38 -1.97
N ALA A 382 15.73 -1.94 -2.94
CA ALA A 382 16.91 -2.66 -3.37
C ALA A 382 17.89 -2.94 -2.19
N SER A 383 18.16 -1.95 -1.34
CA SER A 383 18.98 -2.14 -0.13
C SER A 383 18.33 -3.08 0.88
N LYS A 384 17.00 -3.10 0.99
CA LYS A 384 16.30 -4.06 1.85
C LYS A 384 16.47 -5.49 1.32
N VAL A 385 16.24 -5.71 0.03
CA VAL A 385 16.14 -7.05 -0.58
C VAL A 385 17.50 -7.62 -0.97
N LEU A 386 18.36 -6.84 -1.61
CA LEU A 386 19.65 -7.32 -2.12
C LEU A 386 20.80 -7.15 -1.12
N ALA A 387 20.66 -6.25 -0.13
CA ALA A 387 21.73 -5.89 0.79
C ALA A 387 21.52 -6.43 2.21
N TYR A 388 20.91 -7.61 2.33
CA TYR A 388 20.69 -8.32 3.59
C TYR A 388 19.97 -7.45 4.63
N ASN A 389 18.80 -6.92 4.28
CA ASN A 389 18.05 -5.98 5.11
C ASN A 389 18.92 -4.82 5.61
N TYR A 390 19.61 -4.15 4.69
CA TYR A 390 20.53 -3.04 4.96
C TYR A 390 21.83 -3.40 5.71
N ALA A 391 22.16 -4.68 5.92
CA ALA A 391 23.38 -5.08 6.63
C ALA A 391 24.68 -4.82 5.84
N MET A 392 24.59 -4.60 4.53
CA MET A 392 25.77 -4.25 3.72
C MET A 392 26.30 -2.85 4.11
N ILE A 393 27.56 -2.78 4.56
CA ILE A 393 28.18 -1.61 5.24
C ILE A 393 27.98 -0.28 4.49
N GLY A 394 27.99 -0.28 3.15
CA GLY A 394 27.82 0.93 2.35
C GLY A 394 26.38 1.47 2.26
N LEU A 395 25.39 0.66 2.66
CA LEU A 395 23.95 0.90 2.47
C LEU A 395 23.16 0.93 3.79
N THR A 396 23.82 0.66 4.93
CA THR A 396 23.20 0.65 6.25
C THR A 396 22.76 2.05 6.70
N PRO A 397 21.48 2.27 7.05
CA PRO A 397 21.04 3.51 7.67
C PRO A 397 21.68 3.70 9.05
N MET A 398 22.08 4.92 9.38
CA MET A 398 22.47 5.27 10.74
C MET A 398 21.23 5.54 11.60
N SER A 399 21.15 4.95 12.80
CA SER A 399 20.05 5.14 13.73
C SER A 399 19.98 6.60 14.23
N ARG A 400 18.76 7.17 14.26
CA ARG A 400 18.51 8.57 14.66
C ARG A 400 18.67 8.82 16.17
N THR A 401 18.48 7.78 16.96
CA THR A 401 18.82 7.74 18.39
C THR A 401 20.16 7.05 18.50
N GLY A 402 21.15 7.68 19.16
CA GLY A 402 22.54 7.22 19.31
C GLY A 402 22.76 5.88 20.02
N GLY A 403 21.93 4.87 19.77
CA GLY A 403 22.22 3.47 20.01
C GLY A 403 23.40 3.08 19.14
N ARG A 404 24.50 2.76 19.82
CA ARG A 404 25.78 2.35 19.25
C ARG A 404 25.57 1.20 18.26
N PHE A 405 25.56 1.51 16.95
CA PHE A 405 26.12 0.55 16.02
C PHE A 405 27.56 0.32 16.46
N PRO A 406 28.06 -0.92 16.56
CA PRO A 406 29.48 -1.14 16.81
C PRO A 406 30.20 -0.29 15.78
N ARG A 407 31.15 0.55 16.23
CA ARG A 407 32.14 1.15 15.35
C ARG A 407 32.92 -0.01 14.75
N PHE A 408 32.35 -0.71 13.76
CA PHE A 408 33.09 -1.43 12.77
C PHE A 408 33.85 -0.33 12.06
N ARG A 409 35.01 0.01 12.63
CA ARG A 409 35.91 0.99 12.08
C ARG A 409 36.23 0.45 10.70
N LEU A 410 35.58 0.97 9.66
CA LEU A 410 36.00 0.76 8.27
C LEU A 410 37.51 1.01 8.16
N SER A 411 38.03 1.96 8.95
CA SER A 411 39.46 2.22 9.08
C SER A 411 40.28 0.98 9.42
N SER A 412 39.77 0.00 10.17
CA SER A 412 40.47 -1.25 10.50
C SER A 412 40.62 -2.20 9.30
N CYS A 413 39.63 -2.23 8.40
CA CYS A 413 39.67 -3.00 7.15
C CYS A 413 40.46 -2.29 6.05
N SER A 414 40.44 -0.95 6.06
CA SER A 414 41.02 -0.08 5.03
C SER A 414 42.34 0.59 5.44
N GLN A 415 42.99 0.15 6.53
CA GLN A 415 44.34 0.62 6.83
C GLN A 415 45.24 0.34 5.62
N VAL A 416 45.94 1.38 5.16
CA VAL A 416 46.87 1.35 4.02
C VAL A 416 47.78 0.12 4.08
N THR A 417 48.22 -0.25 5.28
CA THR A 417 49.06 -1.42 5.59
C THR A 417 48.44 -2.75 5.16
N ARG A 418 47.11 -2.93 5.20
CA ARG A 418 46.44 -4.17 4.81
C ARG A 418 46.19 -4.27 3.30
N ILE A 419 45.93 -3.14 2.64
CA ILE A 419 45.82 -3.06 1.17
C ILE A 419 47.19 -3.33 0.51
N GLU A 420 48.27 -3.02 1.21
CA GLU A 420 49.65 -3.25 0.79
C GLU A 420 50.05 -4.73 0.86
N LEU A 421 49.48 -5.52 1.78
CA LEU A 421 49.67 -6.99 1.83
C LEU A 421 49.22 -7.68 0.54
N LEU A 422 48.22 -7.13 -0.14
CA LEU A 422 47.67 -7.66 -1.39
C LEU A 422 48.33 -7.06 -2.65
N ARG A 423 49.42 -6.30 -2.49
CA ARG A 423 50.13 -5.65 -3.62
C ARG A 423 50.60 -6.67 -4.67
N HIS A 424 51.18 -7.78 -4.21
CA HIS A 424 51.69 -8.84 -5.07
C HIS A 424 50.57 -9.47 -5.93
N ILE A 425 49.34 -9.56 -5.41
CA ILE A 425 48.18 -10.05 -6.15
C ILE A 425 47.89 -9.11 -7.33
N ARG A 426 47.75 -7.80 -7.05
CA ARG A 426 47.47 -6.79 -8.10
C ARG A 426 48.56 -6.78 -9.18
N GLU A 427 49.83 -6.79 -8.78
CA GLU A 427 50.96 -6.85 -9.72
C GLU A 427 50.92 -8.12 -10.56
N SER A 428 50.68 -9.29 -9.94
CA SER A 428 50.63 -10.57 -10.65
C SER A 428 49.47 -10.65 -11.66
N GLU A 429 48.28 -10.15 -11.32
CA GLU A 429 47.10 -10.16 -12.20
C GLU A 429 47.29 -9.24 -13.40
N VAL A 430 47.83 -8.04 -13.19
CA VAL A 430 48.12 -7.09 -14.27
C VAL A 430 49.16 -7.68 -15.21
N LEU A 431 50.27 -8.22 -14.68
CA LEU A 431 51.30 -8.83 -15.50
C LEU A 431 50.81 -10.08 -16.24
N ALA A 432 49.99 -10.93 -15.61
CA ALA A 432 49.38 -12.10 -16.24
C ALA A 432 48.45 -11.70 -17.39
N SER A 433 47.62 -10.66 -17.19
CA SER A 433 46.69 -10.17 -18.20
C SER A 433 47.41 -9.54 -19.39
N VAL A 434 48.46 -8.75 -19.14
CA VAL A 434 49.32 -8.17 -20.20
C VAL A 434 50.04 -9.28 -20.98
N ARG A 435 50.59 -10.28 -20.29
CA ARG A 435 51.21 -11.45 -20.94
C ARG A 435 50.21 -12.23 -21.79
N GLY A 436 48.98 -12.41 -21.33
CA GLY A 436 47.92 -13.08 -22.11
C GLY A 436 47.64 -12.40 -23.45
N VAL A 437 47.61 -11.06 -23.47
CA VAL A 437 47.46 -10.29 -24.73
C VAL A 437 48.68 -10.47 -25.62
N TYR A 438 49.89 -10.48 -25.05
CA TYR A 438 51.13 -10.69 -25.78
C TYR A 438 51.24 -12.10 -26.39
N GLU A 439 50.76 -13.14 -25.69
CA GLU A 439 50.72 -14.51 -26.24
C GLU A 439 49.67 -14.65 -27.36
N GLN A 440 48.52 -13.99 -27.25
CA GLN A 440 47.54 -13.90 -28.35
C GLN A 440 48.11 -13.18 -29.58
N TYR A 441 48.98 -12.19 -29.36
CA TYR A 441 49.73 -11.50 -30.41
C TYR A 441 50.77 -12.41 -31.08
N LYS A 442 51.54 -13.18 -30.30
CA LYS A 442 52.48 -14.19 -30.82
C LYS A 442 51.80 -15.30 -31.61
N GLY A 443 50.62 -15.76 -31.18
CA GLY A 443 49.88 -16.85 -31.82
C GLY A 443 49.29 -16.52 -33.20
N LYS A 444 49.38 -15.26 -33.66
CA LYS A 444 48.86 -14.80 -34.96
C LYS A 444 49.97 -14.38 -35.94
N VAL A 445 51.22 -14.78 -35.68
CA VAL A 445 52.34 -14.59 -36.61
C VAL A 445 52.23 -15.61 -37.75
N ASP A 446 52.07 -15.14 -38.98
CA ASP A 446 52.04 -15.98 -40.18
C ASP A 446 53.46 -16.42 -40.54
N VAL A 447 53.73 -17.72 -40.43
CA VAL A 447 55.07 -18.32 -40.55
C VAL A 447 55.65 -18.15 -41.97
N GLY A 448 54.83 -17.83 -42.97
CA GLY A 448 55.26 -17.69 -44.37
C GLY A 448 55.63 -16.29 -44.86
N THR A 449 55.12 -15.20 -44.25
CA THR A 449 55.28 -13.83 -44.81
C THR A 449 55.84 -12.79 -43.83
N GLY A 450 55.95 -13.11 -42.53
CA GLY A 450 56.47 -12.18 -41.52
C GLY A 450 55.59 -10.94 -41.27
N ALA A 451 54.40 -10.87 -41.87
CA ALA A 451 53.49 -9.74 -41.70
C ALA A 451 52.68 -9.86 -40.40
N LEU A 452 52.80 -8.84 -39.54
CA LEU A 452 52.11 -8.76 -38.26
C LEU A 452 50.61 -8.46 -38.45
N ARG A 453 49.73 -9.36 -37.99
CA ARG A 453 48.29 -9.09 -37.87
C ARG A 453 48.00 -8.42 -36.52
N ALA A 454 47.41 -7.22 -36.56
CA ALA A 454 46.93 -6.56 -35.35
C ALA A 454 45.91 -7.43 -34.59
N VAL A 455 46.02 -7.50 -33.27
CA VAL A 455 45.06 -8.19 -32.41
C VAL A 455 43.98 -7.18 -32.00
N LEU A 456 42.74 -7.43 -32.43
CA LEU A 456 41.59 -6.70 -31.92
C LEU A 456 41.27 -7.21 -30.51
N VAL A 457 41.33 -6.33 -29.51
CA VAL A 457 40.98 -6.63 -28.11
C VAL A 457 39.77 -5.79 -27.73
N ASP A 458 38.71 -6.42 -27.21
CA ASP A 458 37.60 -5.70 -26.59
C ASP A 458 38.07 -5.15 -25.24
N MET A 459 38.40 -3.86 -25.22
CA MET A 459 38.92 -3.19 -24.03
C MET A 459 37.92 -3.20 -22.87
N LYS A 460 36.61 -3.12 -23.12
CA LYS A 460 35.58 -3.14 -22.06
C LYS A 460 35.55 -4.51 -21.38
N ARG A 461 35.58 -5.58 -22.17
CA ARG A 461 35.67 -6.95 -21.65
C ARG A 461 37.00 -7.19 -20.95
N TRP A 462 38.10 -6.75 -21.55
CA TRP A 462 39.45 -6.92 -20.99
C TRP A 462 39.62 -6.23 -19.63
N PHE A 463 39.24 -4.95 -19.51
CA PHE A 463 39.25 -4.23 -18.23
C PHE A 463 38.27 -4.82 -17.21
N GLY A 464 37.12 -5.30 -17.66
CA GLY A 464 36.17 -6.00 -16.79
C GLY A 464 36.77 -7.29 -16.21
N ASP A 465 37.33 -8.15 -17.05
CA ASP A 465 37.85 -9.46 -16.67
C ASP A 465 39.04 -9.35 -15.70
N ILE A 466 39.98 -8.43 -15.95
CA ILE A 466 41.10 -8.18 -15.02
C ILE A 466 40.59 -7.63 -13.67
N THR A 467 39.62 -6.72 -13.68
CA THR A 467 39.07 -6.11 -12.46
C THR A 467 38.37 -7.17 -11.61
N VAL A 468 37.53 -7.99 -12.25
CA VAL A 468 36.82 -9.11 -11.61
C VAL A 468 37.83 -10.10 -11.04
N LYS A 469 38.80 -10.57 -11.83
CA LYS A 469 39.85 -11.51 -11.37
C LYS A 469 40.64 -10.96 -10.17
N MET A 470 41.04 -9.69 -10.24
CA MET A 470 41.77 -9.02 -9.17
C MET A 470 40.94 -8.88 -7.89
N VAL A 471 39.70 -8.38 -7.98
CA VAL A 471 38.81 -8.22 -6.81
C VAL A 471 38.51 -9.57 -6.18
N PHE A 472 38.22 -10.59 -6.99
CA PHE A 472 37.93 -11.92 -6.48
C PHE A 472 39.12 -12.59 -5.81
N ARG A 473 40.32 -12.47 -6.39
CA ARG A 473 41.52 -13.03 -5.77
C ARG A 473 41.88 -12.31 -4.46
N MET A 474 41.63 -11.01 -4.38
CA MET A 474 41.80 -10.24 -3.14
C MET A 474 40.76 -10.60 -2.07
N ILE A 475 39.51 -10.90 -2.45
CA ILE A 475 38.42 -11.15 -1.50
C ILE A 475 38.32 -12.63 -1.09
N VAL A 476 38.41 -13.54 -2.06
CA VAL A 476 38.11 -14.99 -1.95
C VAL A 476 39.37 -15.86 -2.02
N GLY A 477 40.54 -15.28 -2.32
CA GLY A 477 41.81 -16.01 -2.33
C GLY A 477 41.93 -17.08 -3.42
N ARG A 478 41.01 -17.14 -4.40
CA ARG A 478 40.99 -18.15 -5.46
C ARG A 478 40.69 -17.58 -6.84
N TRP A 479 41.05 -18.35 -7.87
CA TRP A 479 40.74 -18.05 -9.27
C TRP A 479 39.32 -18.51 -9.63
N PHE A 480 38.62 -17.70 -10.43
CA PHE A 480 37.56 -18.24 -11.28
C PHE A 480 38.26 -19.00 -12.40
N LYS A 481 38.16 -20.33 -12.42
CA LYS A 481 38.61 -21.06 -13.61
C LYS A 481 37.59 -20.74 -14.69
N ASP A 482 38.04 -20.29 -15.85
CA ASP A 482 37.18 -19.83 -16.97
C ASP A 482 36.32 -20.98 -17.58
N ASN A 483 36.13 -22.12 -16.89
CA ASN A 483 35.34 -23.31 -17.30
C ASN A 483 34.57 -24.02 -16.15
N SER A 484 34.52 -23.49 -14.91
CA SER A 484 33.65 -24.05 -13.84
C SER A 484 32.26 -23.42 -13.89
N GLU A 485 31.20 -24.23 -13.96
CA GLU A 485 29.82 -23.76 -14.06
C GLU A 485 29.40 -22.80 -12.91
N GLY A 486 29.91 -23.02 -11.70
CA GLY A 486 29.64 -22.15 -10.54
C GLY A 486 30.34 -20.79 -10.58
N ASP A 487 31.47 -20.69 -11.29
CA ASP A 487 32.26 -19.48 -11.41
C ASP A 487 31.64 -18.55 -12.48
N GLU A 488 31.12 -19.08 -13.59
CA GLU A 488 30.39 -18.23 -14.56
C GLU A 488 29.07 -17.71 -13.97
N LYS A 489 28.34 -18.55 -13.22
CA LYS A 489 27.13 -18.16 -12.48
C LYS A 489 27.39 -17.03 -11.48
N GLY A 490 28.50 -17.08 -10.73
CA GLY A 490 28.87 -16.01 -9.78
C GLY A 490 29.18 -14.67 -10.46
N ARG A 491 29.83 -14.68 -11.64
CA ARG A 491 30.08 -13.44 -12.42
C ARG A 491 28.79 -12.84 -12.97
N GLN A 492 27.88 -13.67 -13.45
CA GLN A 492 26.57 -13.24 -13.94
C GLN A 492 25.73 -12.64 -12.81
N ALA A 493 25.64 -13.34 -11.67
CA ALA A 493 24.93 -12.88 -10.48
C ALA A 493 25.39 -11.49 -10.00
N LEU A 494 26.70 -11.23 -9.99
CA LEU A 494 27.22 -9.91 -9.61
C LEU A 494 26.83 -8.80 -10.60
N ARG A 495 26.80 -9.08 -11.90
CA ARG A 495 26.39 -8.08 -12.90
C ARG A 495 24.92 -7.75 -12.77
N GLU A 496 24.09 -8.77 -12.60
CA GLU A 496 22.65 -8.62 -12.41
C GLU A 496 22.32 -7.89 -11.09
N PHE A 497 23.08 -8.15 -10.02
CA PHE A 497 22.99 -7.39 -8.77
C PHE A 497 23.21 -5.89 -8.96
N PHE A 498 24.29 -5.48 -9.65
CA PHE A 498 24.56 -4.05 -9.87
C PHE A 498 23.52 -3.38 -10.77
N ASP A 499 23.00 -4.11 -11.77
CA ASP A 499 21.92 -3.63 -12.63
C ASP A 499 20.63 -3.43 -11.83
N LEU A 500 20.22 -4.42 -11.03
CA LEU A 500 19.03 -4.34 -10.19
C LEU A 500 19.15 -3.26 -9.10
N MET A 501 20.32 -3.11 -8.48
CA MET A 501 20.59 -2.05 -7.50
C MET A 501 20.44 -0.64 -8.09
N GLY A 502 20.76 -0.45 -9.37
CA GLY A 502 20.68 0.83 -10.06
C GLY A 502 19.30 1.18 -10.64
N ARG A 503 18.35 0.24 -10.66
CA ARG A 503 17.02 0.46 -11.26
C ARG A 503 16.12 1.29 -10.35
N PHE A 504 15.48 2.30 -10.93
CA PHE A 504 14.39 3.01 -10.30
C PHE A 504 13.13 2.14 -10.34
N ILE A 505 12.62 1.74 -9.18
CA ILE A 505 11.34 1.04 -9.07
C ILE A 505 10.26 2.10 -8.84
N VAL A 506 9.09 1.98 -9.46
CA VAL A 506 7.96 2.91 -9.26
C VAL A 506 7.58 3.01 -7.78
N SER A 507 7.80 1.96 -6.98
CA SER A 507 7.61 1.96 -5.53
C SER A 507 8.59 2.87 -4.76
N HIS A 508 9.76 3.19 -5.34
CA HIS A 508 10.64 4.25 -4.83
C HIS A 508 10.00 5.64 -5.03
N GLY A 509 9.19 5.79 -6.08
CA GLY A 509 8.34 6.93 -6.42
C GLY A 509 7.07 7.04 -5.57
N LEU A 510 6.30 5.95 -5.53
CA LEU A 510 4.96 5.90 -4.98
C LEU A 510 4.87 4.66 -4.09
N PRO A 511 5.22 4.76 -2.79
CA PRO A 511 5.32 3.61 -1.89
C PRO A 511 4.03 2.79 -1.79
N TYR A 512 2.87 3.43 -1.97
CA TYR A 512 1.56 2.78 -1.97
C TYR A 512 1.23 2.03 -3.27
N LEU A 513 2.01 2.19 -4.34
CA LEU A 513 1.94 1.40 -5.57
C LEU A 513 2.94 0.23 -5.57
N ARG A 514 3.63 -0.02 -4.44
CA ARG A 514 4.58 -1.13 -4.32
C ARG A 514 3.97 -2.49 -4.68
N TRP A 515 2.69 -2.69 -4.38
CA TRP A 515 1.97 -3.93 -4.68
C TRP A 515 1.84 -4.23 -6.18
N LEU A 516 1.95 -3.22 -7.06
CA LEU A 516 1.85 -3.43 -8.51
C LEU A 516 3.12 -4.07 -9.13
N ASP A 517 4.28 -4.03 -8.44
CA ASP A 517 5.61 -4.42 -8.95
C ASP A 517 5.77 -4.17 -10.46
N LEU A 518 5.50 -2.93 -10.90
CA LEU A 518 5.50 -2.55 -12.32
C LEU A 518 6.90 -2.79 -12.90
N GLY A 519 7.04 -3.86 -13.68
CA GLY A 519 8.32 -4.33 -14.24
C GLY A 519 8.89 -5.62 -13.62
N SER A 520 8.21 -6.23 -12.64
CA SER A 520 8.65 -7.45 -11.94
C SER A 520 10.06 -7.33 -11.31
N HIS A 521 10.44 -6.12 -10.90
CA HIS A 521 11.79 -5.83 -10.43
C HIS A 521 12.01 -6.32 -9.00
N GLU A 522 11.00 -6.21 -8.11
CA GLU A 522 11.12 -6.72 -6.74
C GLU A 522 11.23 -8.25 -6.75
N LYS A 523 10.45 -8.95 -7.60
CA LYS A 523 10.56 -10.40 -7.80
C LYS A 523 11.92 -10.83 -8.36
N ALA A 524 12.51 -10.07 -9.28
CA ALA A 524 13.85 -10.33 -9.80
C ALA A 524 14.91 -10.15 -8.69
N MET A 525 14.78 -9.09 -7.87
CA MET A 525 15.67 -8.85 -6.73
C MET A 525 15.61 -9.98 -5.70
N LYS A 526 14.43 -10.48 -5.35
CA LYS A 526 14.30 -11.60 -4.40
C LYS A 526 15.03 -12.86 -4.90
N ARG A 527 14.79 -13.26 -6.15
CA ARG A 527 15.48 -14.41 -6.78
C ARG A 527 16.99 -14.23 -6.80
N MET A 528 17.45 -13.03 -7.17
CA MET A 528 18.88 -12.74 -7.21
C MET A 528 19.52 -12.75 -5.81
N ALA A 529 18.82 -12.27 -4.78
CA ALA A 529 19.30 -12.33 -3.40
C ALA A 529 19.55 -13.77 -2.95
N GLU A 530 18.65 -14.70 -3.28
CA GLU A 530 18.80 -16.13 -2.95
C GLU A 530 20.01 -16.77 -3.66
N GLU A 531 20.19 -16.49 -4.95
CA GLU A 531 21.32 -17.02 -5.73
C GLU A 531 22.67 -16.49 -5.23
N LEU A 532 22.76 -15.19 -4.94
CA LEU A 532 23.97 -14.60 -4.38
C LEU A 532 24.28 -15.14 -2.99
N ASP A 533 23.27 -15.34 -2.16
CA ASP A 533 23.45 -15.86 -0.81
C ASP A 533 24.05 -17.27 -0.84
N GLN A 534 23.55 -18.15 -1.72
CA GLN A 534 24.12 -19.50 -1.90
C GLN A 534 25.60 -19.44 -2.31
N VAL A 535 25.95 -18.53 -3.23
CA VAL A 535 27.33 -18.37 -3.71
C VAL A 535 28.25 -17.86 -2.59
N VAL A 536 27.84 -16.83 -1.86
CA VAL A 536 28.63 -16.24 -0.76
C VAL A 536 28.77 -17.21 0.41
N GLN A 537 27.70 -17.93 0.76
CA GLN A 537 27.72 -18.94 1.81
C GLN A 537 28.69 -20.08 1.47
N GLY A 538 28.68 -20.55 0.21
CA GLY A 538 29.65 -21.55 -0.26
C GLY A 538 31.11 -21.08 -0.17
N TRP A 539 31.38 -19.80 -0.40
CA TRP A 539 32.73 -19.23 -0.19
C TRP A 539 33.12 -19.18 1.28
N LEU A 540 32.20 -18.75 2.14
CA LEU A 540 32.42 -18.62 3.59
C LEU A 540 32.71 -19.99 4.23
N ASP A 541 31.94 -21.02 3.88
CA ASP A 541 32.11 -22.36 4.43
C ASP A 541 33.42 -23.00 3.96
N GLY A 542 33.82 -22.77 2.70
CA GLY A 542 35.13 -23.18 2.20
C GLY A 542 36.30 -22.58 2.98
N HIS A 543 36.22 -21.29 3.34
CA HIS A 543 37.27 -20.63 4.14
C HIS A 543 37.31 -21.14 5.58
N LYS A 544 36.15 -21.35 6.21
CA LYS A 544 36.07 -21.95 7.56
C LYS A 544 36.64 -23.37 7.59
N ALA A 545 36.36 -24.19 6.57
CA ALA A 545 36.91 -25.54 6.46
C ALA A 545 38.43 -25.52 6.27
N ARG A 546 38.95 -24.67 5.38
CA ARG A 546 40.40 -24.48 5.16
C ARG A 546 41.13 -24.06 6.44
N ARG A 547 40.51 -23.18 7.23
CA ARG A 547 41.05 -22.75 8.52
C ARG A 547 41.16 -23.87 9.54
N LYS A 548 40.09 -24.65 9.73
CA LYS A 548 40.10 -25.79 10.65
C LYS A 548 41.20 -26.80 10.28
N LEU A 549 41.33 -27.12 9.00
CA LEU A 549 42.40 -28.00 8.50
C LEU A 549 43.81 -27.45 8.78
N ASN A 550 44.01 -26.13 8.65
CA ASN A 550 45.30 -25.49 8.94
C ASN A 550 45.61 -25.40 10.44
N GLU A 551 44.59 -25.30 11.30
CA GLU A 551 44.73 -25.33 12.76
C GLU A 551 45.07 -26.74 13.26
N GLU A 552 44.49 -27.78 12.66
CA GLU A 552 44.74 -29.19 12.97
C GLU A 552 46.13 -29.67 12.50
N ALA A 553 46.70 -29.05 11.46
CA ALA A 553 47.98 -29.44 10.85
C ALA A 553 49.25 -28.91 11.56
N GLY A 554 49.16 -28.32 12.76
CA GLY A 554 50.33 -28.08 13.62
C GLY A 554 51.37 -27.06 13.12
N GLY A 555 50.96 -26.06 12.31
CA GLY A 555 51.73 -24.83 12.10
C GLY A 555 52.51 -24.72 10.78
N ALA A 556 51.89 -24.07 9.80
CA ALA A 556 52.50 -23.05 8.97
C ALA A 556 51.36 -22.13 8.49
N LYS A 557 51.33 -20.86 8.90
CA LYS A 557 50.38 -19.90 8.32
C LYS A 557 50.66 -19.83 6.82
N SER A 558 49.71 -20.27 5.99
CA SER A 558 49.67 -19.91 4.58
C SER A 558 49.95 -18.41 4.46
N THR A 559 50.99 -18.06 3.73
CA THR A 559 51.52 -16.68 3.61
C THR A 559 50.58 -15.74 2.87
N GLU A 560 49.56 -16.25 2.18
CA GLU A 560 48.54 -15.44 1.51
C GLU A 560 47.23 -15.48 2.33
N GLN A 561 47.01 -14.44 3.15
CA GLN A 561 45.70 -14.17 3.75
C GLN A 561 44.88 -13.33 2.76
N ASP A 562 43.65 -13.76 2.48
CA ASP A 562 42.67 -12.98 1.73
C ASP A 562 41.76 -12.15 2.66
N PHE A 563 40.91 -11.30 2.06
CA PHE A 563 40.04 -10.42 2.83
C PHE A 563 39.07 -11.19 3.74
N MET A 564 38.56 -12.34 3.32
CA MET A 564 37.65 -13.14 4.15
C MET A 564 38.36 -13.74 5.36
N ASP A 565 39.59 -14.23 5.21
CA ASP A 565 40.40 -14.69 6.35
C ASP A 565 40.66 -13.56 7.37
N VAL A 566 40.87 -12.34 6.86
CA VAL A 566 41.05 -11.15 7.70
C VAL A 566 39.76 -10.78 8.43
N MET A 567 38.61 -10.84 7.75
CA MET A 567 37.30 -10.58 8.35
C MET A 567 36.94 -11.62 9.41
N LEU A 568 37.16 -12.90 9.14
CA LEU A 568 36.95 -13.99 10.11
C LEU A 568 37.83 -13.80 11.35
N SER A 569 39.10 -13.42 11.18
CA SER A 569 40.01 -13.11 12.30
C SER A 569 39.50 -11.96 13.18
N ILE A 570 38.96 -10.89 12.58
CA ILE A 570 38.42 -9.73 13.31
C ILE A 570 37.18 -10.14 14.12
N LEU A 571 36.30 -10.97 13.54
CA LEU A 571 35.08 -11.43 14.20
C LEU A 571 35.37 -12.37 15.38
N GLU A 572 36.41 -13.21 15.28
CA GLU A 572 36.81 -14.14 16.33
C GLU A 572 37.59 -13.48 17.48
N GLY A 573 38.36 -12.41 17.19
CA GLY A 573 39.18 -11.69 18.17
C GLY A 573 38.42 -10.67 19.04
N ASN A 574 37.16 -10.39 18.74
CA ASN A 574 36.33 -9.43 19.48
C ASN A 574 35.22 -10.15 20.26
N ASN A 575 35.41 -10.32 21.58
CA ASN A 575 34.44 -10.99 22.45
C ASN A 575 33.07 -10.30 22.51
N GLU A 576 32.95 -8.99 22.21
CA GLU A 576 31.66 -8.29 22.12
C GLU A 576 30.83 -8.72 20.90
N ILE A 577 31.47 -9.13 19.80
CA ILE A 577 30.80 -9.52 18.54
C ILE A 577 30.33 -10.98 18.59
N ARG A 578 30.98 -11.84 19.38
CA ARG A 578 30.58 -13.25 19.61
C ARG A 578 29.16 -13.42 20.17
N SER A 579 28.60 -12.39 20.82
CA SER A 579 27.23 -12.41 21.35
C SER A 579 26.15 -12.22 20.28
N TYR A 580 26.53 -11.78 19.07
CA TYR A 580 25.63 -11.64 17.94
C TYR A 580 25.81 -12.85 17.02
N ASP A 581 24.89 -13.79 17.11
CA ASP A 581 24.85 -14.95 16.23
C ASP A 581 24.66 -14.46 14.78
N VAL A 582 25.70 -14.55 13.96
CA VAL A 582 25.68 -14.15 12.53
C VAL A 582 24.59 -14.92 11.75
N ARG A 583 24.07 -16.02 12.31
CA ARG A 583 22.91 -16.76 11.77
C ARG A 583 21.60 -15.96 11.79
N TRP A 584 21.47 -14.93 12.64
CA TRP A 584 20.25 -14.12 12.72
C TRP A 584 20.00 -13.25 11.47
N CYS A 585 21.04 -12.82 10.76
CA CYS A 585 20.85 -11.94 9.59
C CYS A 585 20.49 -12.68 8.30
N THR A 586 20.91 -13.93 8.13
CA THR A 586 20.63 -14.71 6.91
C THR A 586 19.38 -15.57 7.03
N HIS A 587 19.15 -16.26 8.16
CA HIS A 587 18.04 -17.20 8.27
C HIS A 587 16.67 -16.51 8.45
N ALA A 588 16.59 -15.47 9.30
CA ALA A 588 15.36 -14.71 9.49
C ALA A 588 14.98 -13.86 8.26
N PHE A 589 15.98 -13.44 7.48
CA PHE A 589 15.77 -12.67 6.24
C PHE A 589 15.27 -13.56 5.09
N LEU A 590 15.79 -14.79 4.97
CA LEU A 590 15.31 -15.75 3.98
C LEU A 590 13.91 -16.29 4.31
N GLU A 591 13.53 -16.38 5.58
CA GLU A 591 12.15 -16.70 5.98
C GLU A 591 11.17 -15.57 5.65
N ASP A 592 11.55 -14.30 5.89
CA ASP A 592 10.76 -13.10 5.53
C ASP A 592 10.69 -12.85 4.01
N LEU A 593 11.62 -13.41 3.23
CA LEU A 593 11.60 -13.40 1.77
C LEU A 593 10.66 -14.46 1.15
N ARG A 594 10.47 -15.59 1.84
CA ARG A 594 9.61 -16.72 1.44
C ARG A 594 8.13 -16.52 1.80
N SER A 595 7.82 -15.67 2.78
CA SER A 595 6.49 -15.06 2.98
C SER A 595 6.24 -13.91 2.00
#